data_AF-A0AAX3I4U3-F1
#
_entry.id   AF-A0AAX3I4U3-F1
#
_cell.length_a   1.000
_cell.length_b   1.000
_cell.length_c   1.000
_cell.angle_alpha   90.00
_cell.angle_beta   90.00
_cell.angle_gamma   90.00
#
_symmetry.space_group_name_H-M   'P 1'
#
loop_
_entity.id
_entity.type
_entity.pdbx_description
1 polymer ?
#
loop_
_entity_poly.entity_id
_entity_poly.type
_entity_poly.pdbx_seq_one_letter_code
_entity_poly.pdbx_strand_id
1 'polypeptide(L)'
;MYIRTVILALGMTASIGLSAADEVDAKVESLMASIDEACQGYAEVLTGVKWDLIADTARKKGAVVTGSHRQALYDMQFDQCMIVRKIQMLEIFKASTSEGEWAKAGGDQTLVDLRSKLSRTIGMGI
;
A
#
# COMPACT_ATOMS: atom_id res chain seq x y z
N MET A 1 16.34 4.59 -1.02
CA MET A 1 17.29 4.62 -2.17
C MET A 1 17.42 3.22 -2.78
N TYR A 2 16.30 2.58 -3.18
CA TYR A 2 16.29 1.20 -3.72
C TYR A 2 15.31 0.98 -4.89
N ILE A 3 14.55 2.01 -5.30
CA ILE A 3 13.52 1.88 -6.35
C ILE A 3 14.13 2.02 -7.76
N ARG A 4 15.29 2.67 -7.89
CA ARG A 4 15.97 2.93 -9.17
C ARG A 4 16.51 1.68 -9.89
N THR A 5 16.65 0.56 -9.20
CA THR A 5 17.42 -0.59 -9.73
C THR A 5 16.56 -1.55 -10.57
N VAL A 6 15.23 -1.50 -10.46
CA VAL A 6 14.35 -2.48 -11.14
C VAL A 6 14.16 -2.18 -12.65
N ILE A 7 14.38 -0.93 -13.09
CA ILE A 7 14.04 -0.48 -14.45
C ILE A 7 15.15 -0.80 -15.49
N LEU A 8 16.37 -1.13 -15.06
CA LEU A 8 17.55 -1.19 -15.93
C LEU A 8 17.78 -2.51 -16.70
N ALA A 9 16.88 -3.49 -16.63
CA ALA A 9 17.12 -4.84 -17.15
C ALA A 9 16.49 -5.16 -18.54
N LEU A 10 16.03 -4.16 -19.31
CA LEU A 10 15.56 -4.35 -20.69
C LEU A 10 16.46 -3.58 -21.66
N GLY A 11 17.59 -4.20 -22.03
CA GLY A 11 18.46 -3.71 -23.08
C GLY A 11 18.30 -4.53 -24.37
N MET A 12 17.47 -4.06 -25.30
CA MET A 12 17.70 -4.23 -26.75
C MET A 12 17.22 -2.98 -27.51
N THR A 13 18.21 -2.16 -27.90
CA THR A 13 18.23 -1.24 -29.05
C THR A 13 16.95 -0.47 -29.40
N ALA A 14 16.81 0.73 -28.84
CA ALA A 14 16.41 1.90 -29.61
C ALA A 14 16.73 3.17 -28.81
N SER A 15 17.22 4.21 -29.48
CA SER A 15 17.48 5.56 -28.98
C SER A 15 16.20 6.34 -28.60
N ILE A 16 15.18 5.63 -28.10
CA ILE A 16 13.84 6.12 -27.72
C ILE A 16 13.65 6.00 -26.18
N GLY A 17 14.68 5.56 -25.46
CA GLY A 17 14.58 5.03 -24.09
C GLY A 17 14.47 6.02 -22.92
N LEU A 18 14.47 7.34 -23.15
CA LEU A 18 14.28 8.31 -22.05
C LEU A 18 12.80 8.71 -21.90
N SER A 19 12.13 9.06 -23.01
CA SER A 19 10.75 9.57 -22.95
C SER A 19 9.73 8.50 -22.56
N ALA A 20 9.94 7.24 -22.95
CA ALA A 20 9.04 6.14 -22.60
C ALA A 20 9.18 5.70 -21.13
N ALA A 21 10.38 5.79 -20.56
CA ALA A 21 10.62 5.53 -19.14
C ALA A 21 10.01 6.64 -18.28
N ASP A 22 10.23 7.91 -18.67
CA ASP A 22 9.66 9.08 -17.98
C ASP A 22 8.11 9.06 -18.02
N GLU A 23 7.50 8.61 -19.12
CA GLU A 23 6.05 8.47 -19.24
C GLU A 23 5.48 7.36 -18.35
N VAL A 24 6.20 6.24 -18.23
CA VAL A 24 5.82 5.13 -17.33
C VAL A 24 5.94 5.57 -15.88
N ASP A 25 7.03 6.24 -15.50
CA ASP A 25 7.23 6.74 -14.14
C ASP A 25 6.14 7.76 -13.76
N ALA A 26 5.81 8.71 -14.64
CA ALA A 26 4.74 9.67 -14.41
C ALA A 26 3.36 9.00 -14.25
N LYS A 27 3.07 7.95 -15.03
CA LYS A 27 1.83 7.16 -14.90
C LYS A 27 1.77 6.39 -13.59
N VAL A 28 2.89 5.80 -13.15
CA VAL A 28 2.98 5.10 -11.87
C VAL A 28 2.80 6.07 -10.70
N GLU A 29 3.44 7.24 -10.74
CA GLU A 29 3.28 8.28 -9.73
C GLU A 29 1.83 8.77 -9.64
N SER A 30 1.20 9.04 -10.78
CA SER A 30 -0.21 9.45 -10.84
C SER A 30 -1.14 8.37 -10.28
N LEU A 31 -0.92 7.09 -10.62
CA LEU A 31 -1.69 5.98 -10.07
C LEU A 31 -1.51 5.86 -8.55
N MET A 32 -0.28 6.00 -8.06
CA MET A 32 0.02 5.95 -6.63
C MET A 32 -0.63 7.10 -5.87
N ALA A 33 -0.66 8.31 -6.45
CA ALA A 33 -1.37 9.45 -5.86
C ALA A 33 -2.89 9.21 -5.79
N SER A 34 -3.49 8.65 -6.83
CA SER A 34 -4.92 8.29 -6.82
C SER A 34 -5.24 7.20 -5.79
N ILE A 35 -4.34 6.23 -5.62
CA ILE A 35 -4.46 5.21 -4.58
C ILE A 35 -4.37 5.83 -3.18
N ASP A 36 -3.42 6.76 -2.98
CA ASP A 36 -3.25 7.48 -1.73
C ASP A 36 -4.54 8.20 -1.33
N GLU A 37 -5.09 9.02 -2.24
CA GLU A 37 -6.35 9.75 -2.04
C GLU A 37 -7.53 8.80 -1.72
N ALA A 38 -7.66 7.71 -2.48
CA ALA A 38 -8.71 6.73 -2.23
C ALA A 38 -8.56 6.04 -0.86
N CYS A 39 -7.32 5.76 -0.44
CA CYS A 39 -7.04 5.16 0.85
C CYS A 39 -7.23 6.15 2.02
N GLN A 40 -6.94 7.44 1.82
CA GLN A 40 -7.27 8.49 2.80
C GLN A 40 -8.78 8.52 3.03
N GLY A 41 -9.58 8.63 1.96
CA GLY A 41 -11.04 8.66 2.08
C GLY A 41 -11.61 7.39 2.71
N TYR A 42 -11.09 6.22 2.35
CA TYR A 42 -11.49 4.94 2.97
C TYR A 42 -11.18 4.91 4.47
N ALA A 43 -9.98 5.31 4.87
CA ALA A 43 -9.56 5.33 6.27
C ALA A 43 -10.35 6.35 7.11
N GLU A 44 -10.71 7.51 6.55
CA GLU A 44 -11.55 8.49 7.23
C GLU A 44 -12.94 7.92 7.54
N VAL A 45 -13.60 7.35 6.53
CA VAL A 45 -14.95 6.77 6.67
C VAL A 45 -14.94 5.65 7.71
N LEU A 46 -14.03 4.69 7.57
CA LEU A 46 -14.00 3.53 8.44
C LEU A 46 -13.57 3.88 9.88
N THR A 47 -12.70 4.88 10.05
CA THR A 47 -12.35 5.44 11.36
C THR A 47 -13.55 6.12 11.99
N GLY A 48 -14.28 6.95 11.24
CA GLY A 48 -15.51 7.58 11.72
C GLY A 48 -16.52 6.55 12.24
N VAL A 49 -16.81 5.52 11.43
CA VAL A 49 -17.77 4.46 11.77
C VAL A 49 -17.36 3.68 13.03
N LYS A 50 -16.07 3.35 13.17
CA LYS A 50 -15.57 2.56 14.31
C LYS A 50 -15.38 3.39 15.58
N TRP A 51 -15.02 4.66 15.44
CA TRP A 51 -14.60 5.49 16.56
C TRP A 51 -15.70 5.69 17.60
N ASP A 52 -16.94 5.92 17.15
CA ASP A 52 -18.06 6.14 18.07
C ASP A 52 -18.30 4.92 18.97
N LEU A 53 -18.24 3.72 18.39
CA LEU A 53 -18.36 2.46 19.14
C LEU A 53 -17.20 2.27 20.12
N ILE A 54 -15.97 2.54 19.70
CA ILE A 54 -14.77 2.42 20.54
C ILE A 54 -14.85 3.41 21.71
N ALA A 55 -15.21 4.66 21.45
CA ALA A 55 -15.32 5.71 22.45
C ALA A 55 -16.42 5.43 23.48
N ASP A 56 -17.58 4.95 23.03
CA ASP A 56 -18.66 4.53 23.93
C ASP A 56 -18.26 3.33 24.79
N THR A 57 -17.64 2.31 24.18
CA THR A 57 -17.17 1.12 24.89
C THR A 57 -16.09 1.46 25.92
N ALA A 58 -15.13 2.31 25.57
CA ALA A 58 -14.08 2.77 26.47
C ALA A 58 -14.68 3.52 27.66
N ARG A 59 -15.62 4.44 27.41
CA ARG A 59 -16.32 5.19 28.46
C ARG A 59 -17.06 4.27 29.43
N LYS A 60 -17.80 3.28 28.90
CA LYS A 60 -18.51 2.28 29.71
C LYS A 60 -17.57 1.43 30.59
N LYS A 61 -16.33 1.23 30.14
CA LYS A 61 -15.27 0.53 30.88
C LYS A 61 -14.42 1.44 31.77
N GLY A 62 -14.73 2.74 31.85
CA GLY A 62 -13.95 3.71 32.63
C GLY A 62 -12.59 4.06 32.01
N ALA A 63 -12.35 3.73 30.74
CA ALA A 63 -11.12 4.06 30.02
C ALA A 63 -11.26 5.41 29.31
N VAL A 64 -10.15 6.14 29.22
CA VAL A 64 -10.06 7.40 28.49
C VAL A 64 -9.44 7.15 27.13
N VAL A 65 -10.20 7.39 26.06
CA VAL A 65 -9.69 7.44 24.69
C VAL A 65 -9.72 8.88 24.19
N THR A 66 -8.69 9.25 23.42
CA THR A 66 -8.43 10.63 23.02
C THR A 66 -8.29 10.74 21.50
N GLY A 67 -8.16 11.98 20.98
CA GLY A 67 -7.91 12.21 19.56
C GLY A 67 -6.68 11.48 19.00
N SER A 68 -5.63 11.25 19.81
CA SER A 68 -4.46 10.49 19.38
C SER A 68 -4.77 9.02 19.12
N HIS A 69 -5.71 8.42 19.86
CA HIS A 69 -6.16 7.05 19.61
C HIS A 69 -6.99 6.96 18.32
N ARG A 70 -7.80 7.99 18.05
CA ARG A 70 -8.52 8.11 16.77
C ARG A 70 -7.56 8.24 15.60
N GLN A 71 -6.50 9.03 15.75
CA GLN A 71 -5.48 9.18 14.72
C GLN A 71 -4.73 7.86 14.49
N ALA A 72 -4.33 7.15 15.54
CA ALA A 72 -3.70 5.83 15.39
C ALA A 72 -4.61 4.82 14.69
N LEU A 73 -5.92 4.87 14.96
CA LEU A 73 -6.92 4.05 14.28
C LEU A 73 -7.02 4.40 12.78
N TYR A 74 -6.96 5.69 12.45
CA TYR A 74 -6.89 6.16 11.07
C TYR A 74 -5.63 5.69 10.36
N ASP A 75 -4.46 5.93 10.95
CA ASP A 75 -3.16 5.57 10.37
C ASP A 75 -3.10 4.07 10.09
N MET A 76 -3.58 3.23 11.02
CA MET A 76 -3.66 1.78 10.84
C MET A 76 -4.55 1.39 9.65
N GLN A 77 -5.72 2.02 9.49
CA GLN A 77 -6.65 1.71 8.39
C GLN A 77 -6.13 2.19 7.05
N PHE A 78 -5.49 3.35 7.04
CA PHE A 78 -4.81 3.89 5.86
C PHE A 78 -3.69 2.94 5.41
N ASP A 79 -2.83 2.51 6.34
CA ASP A 79 -1.74 1.58 6.05
C ASP A 79 -2.26 0.23 5.53
N GLN A 80 -3.33 -0.31 6.14
CA GLN A 80 -3.98 -1.52 5.66
C GLN A 80 -4.47 -1.38 4.21
N CYS A 81 -5.13 -0.27 3.87
CA CYS A 81 -5.56 0.01 2.51
C CYS A 81 -4.36 0.07 1.55
N MET A 82 -3.32 0.83 1.90
CA MET A 82 -2.13 0.98 1.06
C MET A 82 -1.42 -0.35 0.80
N ILE A 83 -1.32 -1.21 1.82
CA ILE A 83 -0.72 -2.53 1.67
C ILE A 83 -1.55 -3.42 0.73
N VAL A 84 -2.88 -3.45 0.90
CA VAL A 84 -3.77 -4.22 0.02
C VAL A 84 -3.66 -3.76 -1.43
N ARG A 85 -3.64 -2.45 -1.67
CA ARG A 85 -3.49 -1.89 -3.02
C ARG A 85 -2.15 -2.26 -3.67
N LYS A 86 -1.06 -2.20 -2.90
CA LYS A 86 0.27 -2.64 -3.37
C LYS A 86 0.30 -4.13 -3.73
N ILE A 87 -0.35 -4.98 -2.93
CA ILE A 87 -0.49 -6.42 -3.23
C ILE A 87 -1.25 -6.61 -4.54
N GLN A 88 -2.40 -5.96 -4.70
CA GLN A 88 -3.20 -6.07 -5.93
C GLN A 88 -2.43 -5.66 -7.18
N MET A 89 -1.68 -4.54 -7.12
CA MET A 89 -0.83 -4.09 -8.23
C MET A 89 0.26 -5.12 -8.56
N LEU A 90 0.95 -5.65 -7.55
CA LEU A 90 2.00 -6.64 -7.75
C LEU A 90 1.46 -7.96 -8.31
N GLU A 91 0.25 -8.37 -7.93
CA GLU A 91 -0.39 -9.56 -8.51
C GLU A 91 -0.74 -9.36 -9.99
N ILE A 92 -1.20 -8.16 -10.37
CA ILE A 92 -1.41 -7.80 -11.78
C ILE A 92 -0.09 -7.82 -12.55
N PHE A 93 0.97 -7.24 -11.99
CA PHE A 93 2.29 -7.26 -12.62
C PHE A 93 2.82 -8.68 -12.79
N LYS A 94 2.70 -9.52 -11.75
CA LYS A 94 3.08 -10.93 -11.84
C LYS A 94 2.39 -11.65 -13.00
N ALA A 95 1.10 -11.39 -13.22
CA ALA A 95 0.35 -12.00 -14.32
C ALA A 95 0.80 -11.53 -15.71
N SER A 96 1.40 -10.34 -15.80
CA SER A 96 1.86 -9.72 -17.06
C SER A 96 3.37 -9.86 -17.34
N THR A 97 4.14 -10.37 -16.39
CA THR A 97 5.61 -10.44 -16.45
C THR A 97 6.07 -11.89 -16.59
N SER A 98 7.17 -12.11 -17.32
CA SER A 98 7.76 -13.45 -17.42
C SER A 98 8.28 -13.93 -16.05
N GLU A 99 8.28 -15.25 -15.81
CA GLU A 99 8.75 -15.82 -14.54
C GLU A 99 10.20 -15.40 -14.21
N GLY A 100 11.07 -15.34 -15.22
CA GLY A 100 12.47 -14.96 -15.05
C GLY A 100 12.65 -13.49 -14.64
N GLU A 101 11.87 -12.58 -15.22
CA GLU A 101 11.90 -11.15 -14.85
C GLU A 101 11.26 -10.92 -13.47
N TRP A 102 10.17 -11.61 -13.18
CA TRP A 102 9.50 -11.58 -11.88
C TRP A 102 10.43 -12.04 -10.74
N ALA A 103 11.13 -13.16 -10.95
CA ALA A 103 12.09 -13.68 -9.99
C ALA A 103 13.27 -12.73 -9.77
N LYS A 104 13.83 -12.13 -10.85
CA LYS A 104 14.91 -11.13 -10.75
C LYS A 104 14.48 -9.88 -9.98
N ALA A 105 13.22 -9.47 -10.11
CA ALA A 105 12.67 -8.35 -9.37
C ALA A 105 12.37 -8.66 -7.89
N GLY A 106 12.52 -9.92 -7.44
CA GLY A 106 12.20 -10.32 -6.07
C GLY A 106 10.70 -10.22 -5.76
N GLY A 107 9.84 -10.37 -6.77
CA GLY A 107 8.40 -10.10 -6.65
C GLY A 107 7.70 -11.01 -5.64
N ASP A 108 8.05 -12.30 -5.59
CA ASP A 108 7.45 -13.24 -4.64
C ASP A 108 7.78 -12.89 -3.19
N GLN A 109 9.04 -12.56 -2.90
CA GLN A 109 9.45 -12.13 -1.55
C GLN A 109 8.73 -10.83 -1.16
N THR A 110 8.60 -9.89 -2.10
CA THR A 110 7.88 -8.62 -1.86
C THR A 110 6.41 -8.86 -1.51
N LEU A 111 5.73 -9.78 -2.22
CA LEU A 111 4.35 -10.16 -1.91
C LEU A 111 4.23 -10.83 -0.53
N VAL A 112 5.16 -11.71 -0.17
CA VAL A 112 5.20 -12.35 1.16
C VAL A 112 5.36 -11.29 2.25
N ASP A 113 6.28 -10.34 2.08
CA ASP A 113 6.53 -9.29 3.07
C ASP A 113 5.33 -8.37 3.25
N LEU A 114 4.65 -7.99 2.16
CA LEU A 114 3.44 -7.17 2.21
C LEU A 114 2.28 -7.90 2.90
N ARG A 115 2.06 -9.18 2.58
CA ARG A 115 1.03 -10.00 3.25
C ARG A 115 1.34 -10.18 4.74
N SER A 116 2.61 -10.36 5.08
CA SER A 116 3.06 -10.41 6.48
C SER A 116 2.82 -9.08 7.20
N LYS A 117 3.13 -7.94 6.57
CA LYS A 117 2.81 -6.61 7.11
C LYS A 117 1.32 -6.41 7.33
N LEU A 118 0.47 -6.79 6.36
CA LEU A 118 -0.99 -6.72 6.48
C LEU A 118 -1.51 -7.59 7.63
N SER A 119 -1.00 -8.82 7.75
CA SER A 119 -1.39 -9.72 8.84
C SER A 119 -1.05 -9.13 10.21
N ARG A 120 0.11 -8.48 10.35
CA ARG A 120 0.48 -7.80 11.61
C ARG A 120 -0.42 -6.61 11.91
N THR A 121 -0.79 -5.79 10.93
CA THR A 121 -1.66 -4.63 11.17
C THR A 121 -3.10 -5.05 11.49
N ILE A 122 -3.57 -6.18 10.99
CA ILE A 122 -4.87 -6.76 11.36
C ILE A 122 -4.81 -7.42 12.75
N GLY A 123 -3.72 -8.12 13.05
CA GLY A 123 -3.51 -8.82 14.34
C GLY A 123 -3.31 -7.90 15.54
N MET A 124 -3.04 -6.62 15.34
CA MET A 124 -3.03 -5.59 16.39
C MET A 124 -4.39 -4.90 16.59
N GLY A 125 -5.40 -5.24 15.77
CA GLY A 125 -6.72 -4.59 15.74
C GLY A 125 -7.74 -5.14 16.74
N ILE A 126 -7.34 -5.98 17.70
CA ILE A 126 -8.20 -6.59 18.73
C ILE A 126 -7.44 -6.66 20.06
#